data_AF-A0A0F9G9I1-F1
#
_entry.id   AF-A0A0F9G9I1-F1
#
_cell.length_a   1.000
_cell.length_b   1.000
_cell.length_c   1.000
_cell.angle_alpha   90.00
_cell.angle_beta   90.00
_cell.angle_gamma   90.00
#
_symmetry.space_group_name_H-M   'P 1'
#
loop_
_entity.id
_entity.type
_entity.pdbx_description
1 polymer ?
#
loop_
_entity_poly.entity_id
_entity_poly.type
_entity_poly.pdbx_seq_one_letter_code
_entity_poly.pdbx_strand_id
1 'polypeptide(L)'
;NNNGEGIWLYLSKKNNISKNIGKNNKRSGILLDGSDINTLSGNTANNNKESGIYLYYSENNTLSGNIANNNYFGINLADSDFNNITENTLFDNNICYSEDEASKENTFKYNICVKEEPSDDDWIISGVIGILIASIILIGLSVLYWQFKRKVK
;
A
#
# COMPACT_ATOMS: atom_id res chain seq x y z
N ASN A 1 -10.79 -3.43 21.70
CA ASN A 1 -9.37 -3.09 21.49
C ASN A 1 -8.95 -3.83 20.24
N ASN A 2 -8.69 -3.15 19.13
CA ASN A 2 -8.62 -3.81 17.82
C ASN A 2 -7.22 -4.38 17.50
N ASN A 3 -6.35 -4.57 18.50
CA ASN A 3 -4.99 -5.13 18.38
C ASN A 3 -4.07 -4.51 17.29
N GLY A 4 -4.45 -3.36 16.72
CA GLY A 4 -3.72 -2.74 15.61
C GLY A 4 -4.28 -3.07 14.23
N GLU A 5 -5.45 -3.70 14.13
CA GLU A 5 -6.22 -3.92 12.90
C GLU A 5 -7.20 -2.76 12.65
N GLY A 6 -7.44 -2.44 11.37
CA GLY A 6 -8.45 -1.46 10.98
C GLY A 6 -9.87 -2.01 11.09
N ILE A 7 -10.18 -3.02 10.26
CA ILE A 7 -11.46 -3.74 10.23
C ILE A 7 -11.18 -5.20 10.54
N TRP A 8 -11.88 -5.76 11.52
CA TRP A 8 -11.70 -7.16 11.92
C TRP A 8 -13.04 -7.89 11.87
N LEU A 9 -13.10 -8.91 11.01
CA LEU A 9 -14.17 -9.90 10.99
C LEU A 9 -13.69 -11.13 11.75
N TYR A 10 -14.46 -11.50 12.77
CA TYR A 10 -14.13 -12.63 13.63
C TYR A 10 -15.28 -13.64 13.61
N LEU A 11 -14.96 -14.89 13.28
CA LEU A 11 -15.92 -16.02 13.24
C LEU A 11 -17.24 -15.68 12.52
N SER A 12 -17.14 -14.96 11.41
CA SER A 12 -18.28 -14.34 10.73
C SER A 12 -18.43 -14.88 9.32
N LYS A 13 -19.68 -15.08 8.87
CA LYS A 13 -19.97 -15.63 7.53
C LYS A 13 -20.98 -14.80 6.75
N LYS A 14 -20.89 -14.83 5.42
CA LYS A 14 -21.85 -14.21 4.48
C LYS A 14 -22.01 -12.70 4.63
N ASN A 15 -20.93 -11.99 4.95
CA ASN A 15 -20.93 -10.54 5.03
C ASN A 15 -20.48 -9.90 3.71
N ASN A 16 -21.00 -8.70 3.44
CA ASN A 16 -20.53 -7.84 2.36
C ASN A 16 -19.81 -6.63 2.96
N ILE A 17 -18.50 -6.56 2.72
CA ILE A 17 -17.61 -5.52 3.20
C ILE A 17 -17.17 -4.75 1.97
N SER A 18 -17.81 -3.61 1.73
CA SER A 18 -17.55 -2.83 0.53
C SER A 18 -17.24 -1.37 0.83
N LYS A 19 -16.28 -0.82 0.08
CA LYS A 19 -15.93 0.61 0.11
C LYS A 19 -15.52 1.15 1.49
N ASN A 20 -14.89 0.31 2.30
CA ASN A 20 -14.35 0.72 3.59
C ASN A 20 -12.87 1.12 3.48
N ILE A 21 -12.40 1.85 4.49
CA ILE A 21 -11.02 2.36 4.56
C ILE A 21 -10.35 1.82 5.82
N GLY A 22 -9.39 0.91 5.66
CA GLY A 22 -8.53 0.36 6.71
C GLY A 22 -7.06 0.72 6.46
N LYS A 23 -6.67 1.97 6.68
CA LYS A 23 -5.31 2.48 6.36
C LYS A 23 -4.53 2.89 7.60
N ASN A 24 -3.20 2.92 7.50
CA ASN A 24 -2.27 3.40 8.55
C ASN A 24 -2.40 2.63 9.88
N ASN A 25 -2.69 1.34 9.82
CA ASN A 25 -2.84 0.51 11.01
C ASN A 25 -1.50 -0.13 11.41
N LYS A 26 -1.38 -0.47 12.70
CA LYS A 26 -0.15 -1.04 13.27
C LYS A 26 0.12 -2.47 12.79
N ARG A 27 -0.91 -3.15 12.28
CA ARG A 27 -0.85 -4.50 11.72
C ARG A 27 -1.52 -4.51 10.37
N SER A 28 -2.79 -4.91 10.28
CA SER A 28 -3.50 -5.06 9.01
C SER A 28 -4.59 -4.02 8.80
N GLY A 29 -4.87 -3.72 7.53
CA GLY A 29 -6.00 -2.88 7.17
C GLY A 29 -7.34 -3.57 7.40
N ILE A 30 -7.45 -4.80 6.88
CA ILE A 30 -8.62 -5.67 7.01
C ILE A 30 -8.15 -7.08 7.38
N LEU A 31 -8.70 -7.63 8.46
CA LEU A 31 -8.45 -8.99 8.93
C LEU A 31 -9.74 -9.82 8.87
N LEU A 32 -9.68 -10.96 8.20
CA LEU A 32 -10.65 -12.05 8.34
C LEU A 32 -10.00 -13.15 9.17
N ASP A 33 -10.58 -13.44 10.33
CA ASP A 33 -10.11 -14.45 11.27
C ASP A 33 -11.25 -15.46 11.49
N GLY A 34 -11.05 -16.70 11.02
CA GLY A 34 -12.08 -17.73 11.07
C GLY A 34 -13.36 -17.38 10.30
N SER A 35 -13.26 -16.58 9.23
CA SER A 35 -14.40 -15.90 8.61
C SER A 35 -14.60 -16.28 7.15
N ASP A 36 -15.69 -17.00 6.87
CA ASP A 36 -15.89 -17.68 5.59
C ASP A 36 -17.00 -17.06 4.73
N ILE A 37 -16.93 -17.26 3.41
CA ILE A 37 -18.02 -16.90 2.48
C ILE A 37 -18.35 -15.40 2.56
N ASN A 38 -17.34 -14.54 2.75
CA ASN A 38 -17.51 -13.09 2.75
C ASN A 38 -17.11 -12.51 1.39
N THR A 39 -17.70 -11.36 1.06
CA THR A 39 -17.34 -10.59 -0.14
C THR A 39 -16.71 -9.27 0.28
N LEU A 40 -15.46 -9.07 -0.12
CA LEU A 40 -14.70 -7.84 0.09
C LEU A 40 -14.54 -7.14 -1.25
N SER A 41 -15.22 -6.00 -1.44
CA SER A 41 -15.20 -5.29 -2.72
C SER A 41 -14.89 -3.80 -2.62
N GLY A 42 -13.94 -3.32 -3.42
CA GLY A 42 -13.64 -1.88 -3.50
C GLY A 42 -13.15 -1.26 -2.19
N ASN A 43 -12.55 -2.03 -1.28
CA ASN A 43 -12.00 -1.49 -0.03
C ASN A 43 -10.60 -0.90 -0.27
N THR A 44 -10.20 0.05 0.58
CA THR A 44 -8.86 0.65 0.59
C THR A 44 -8.12 0.27 1.87
N ALA A 45 -7.02 -0.46 1.75
CA ALA A 45 -6.22 -1.00 2.84
C ALA A 45 -4.73 -0.68 2.68
N ASN A 46 -4.40 0.61 2.63
CA ASN A 46 -3.06 1.10 2.32
C ASN A 46 -2.22 1.44 3.56
N ASN A 47 -0.90 1.39 3.41
CA ASN A 47 0.09 1.85 4.40
C ASN A 47 -0.07 1.18 5.78
N ASN A 48 -0.42 -0.09 5.82
CA ASN A 48 -0.46 -0.88 7.04
C ASN A 48 0.87 -1.61 7.22
N LYS A 49 1.30 -1.74 8.47
CA LYS A 49 2.66 -2.21 8.77
C LYS A 49 2.90 -3.66 8.35
N GLU A 50 1.89 -4.51 8.46
CA GLU A 50 1.95 -5.93 8.07
C GLU A 50 1.22 -6.13 6.75
N SER A 51 -0.10 -6.32 6.78
CA SER A 51 -0.88 -6.70 5.60
C SER A 51 -1.89 -5.62 5.22
N GLY A 52 -2.14 -5.41 3.93
CA GLY A 52 -3.31 -4.66 3.52
C GLY A 52 -4.57 -5.43 3.90
N ILE A 53 -4.73 -6.63 3.34
CA ILE A 53 -5.81 -7.56 3.67
C ILE A 53 -5.18 -8.89 4.12
N TYR A 54 -5.58 -9.40 5.27
CA TYR A 54 -5.12 -10.68 5.81
C TYR A 54 -6.29 -11.64 6.03
N LEU A 55 -6.17 -12.85 5.51
CA LEU A 55 -7.07 -13.97 5.75
C LEU A 55 -6.33 -15.01 6.59
N TYR A 56 -6.91 -15.33 7.75
CA TYR A 56 -6.42 -16.36 8.66
C TYR A 56 -7.54 -17.33 8.97
N TYR A 57 -7.34 -18.63 8.74
CA TYR A 57 -8.38 -19.66 8.90
C TYR A 57 -9.70 -19.29 8.19
N SER A 58 -9.63 -18.70 7.00
CA SER A 58 -10.79 -18.07 6.35
C SER A 58 -10.99 -18.60 4.94
N GLU A 59 -12.12 -19.26 4.73
CA GLU A 59 -12.36 -20.03 3.51
C GLU A 59 -13.42 -19.40 2.60
N ASN A 60 -13.35 -19.72 1.30
CA ASN A 60 -14.42 -19.42 0.33
C ASN A 60 -14.78 -17.92 0.23
N ASN A 61 -13.83 -17.02 0.48
CA ASN A 61 -14.07 -15.58 0.37
C ASN A 61 -13.80 -15.07 -1.05
N THR A 62 -14.48 -13.98 -1.42
CA THR A 62 -14.22 -13.26 -2.69
C THR A 62 -13.68 -11.86 -2.38
N LEU A 63 -12.46 -11.59 -2.85
CA LEU A 63 -11.80 -10.29 -2.75
C LEU A 63 -11.68 -9.69 -4.14
N SER A 64 -12.50 -8.69 -4.46
CA SER A 64 -12.52 -8.07 -5.79
C SER A 64 -12.32 -6.55 -5.78
N GLY A 65 -11.47 -6.04 -6.67
CA GLY A 65 -11.34 -4.58 -6.86
C GLY A 65 -10.83 -3.81 -5.65
N ASN A 66 -10.16 -4.45 -4.70
CA ASN A 66 -9.60 -3.76 -3.52
C ASN A 66 -8.26 -3.11 -3.85
N ILE A 67 -7.95 -2.04 -3.12
CA ILE A 67 -6.68 -1.31 -3.22
C ILE A 67 -5.94 -1.57 -1.92
N ALA A 68 -4.77 -2.22 -1.98
CA ALA A 68 -3.99 -2.56 -0.81
C ALA A 68 -2.50 -2.29 -1.08
N ASN A 69 -2.13 -1.01 -1.08
CA ASN A 69 -0.82 -0.51 -1.46
C ASN A 69 0.08 -0.19 -0.26
N ASN A 70 1.40 -0.21 -0.47
CA ASN A 70 2.40 0.24 0.50
C ASN A 70 2.35 -0.52 1.84
N ASN A 71 2.10 -1.83 1.80
CA ASN A 71 2.13 -2.72 2.96
C ASN A 71 3.32 -3.67 2.86
N TYR A 72 3.63 -4.41 3.94
CA TYR A 72 4.60 -5.50 3.79
C TYR A 72 4.02 -6.61 2.90
N PHE A 73 2.77 -7.03 3.16
CA PHE A 73 2.00 -7.90 2.27
C PHE A 73 0.78 -7.13 1.72
N GLY A 74 0.55 -7.11 0.42
CA GLY A 74 -0.69 -6.55 -0.13
C GLY A 74 -1.90 -7.37 0.33
N ILE A 75 -1.91 -8.66 -0.02
CA ILE A 75 -2.89 -9.65 0.44
C ILE A 75 -2.15 -10.89 0.97
N ASN A 76 -2.38 -11.27 2.22
CA ASN A 76 -1.79 -12.46 2.82
C ASN A 76 -2.87 -13.49 3.16
N LEU A 77 -2.60 -14.76 2.90
CA LEU A 77 -3.44 -15.90 3.27
C LEU A 77 -2.62 -16.87 4.14
N ALA A 78 -3.19 -17.29 5.26
CA ALA A 78 -2.62 -18.34 6.09
C ALA A 78 -3.71 -19.32 6.52
N ASP A 79 -3.48 -20.60 6.28
CA ASP A 79 -4.44 -21.69 6.49
C ASP A 79 -5.84 -21.34 5.95
N SER A 80 -5.89 -20.84 4.71
CA SER A 80 -7.10 -20.21 4.14
C SER A 80 -7.35 -20.71 2.72
N ASP A 81 -8.37 -21.54 2.56
CA ASP A 81 -8.61 -22.28 1.32
C ASP A 81 -9.74 -21.67 0.45
N PHE A 82 -9.72 -21.99 -0.84
CA PHE A 82 -10.80 -21.71 -1.80
C PHE A 82 -11.18 -20.23 -1.95
N ASN A 83 -10.25 -19.31 -1.70
CA ASN A 83 -10.50 -17.88 -1.84
C ASN A 83 -10.28 -17.41 -3.30
N ASN A 84 -11.09 -16.46 -3.74
CA ASN A 84 -11.02 -15.86 -5.07
C ASN A 84 -10.57 -14.40 -4.97
N ILE A 85 -9.31 -14.14 -5.34
CA ILE A 85 -8.65 -12.84 -5.25
C ILE A 85 -8.51 -12.29 -6.67
N THR A 86 -9.33 -11.29 -7.02
CA THR A 86 -9.43 -10.79 -8.40
C THR A 86 -9.41 -9.29 -8.52
N GLU A 87 -8.80 -8.76 -9.58
CA GLU A 87 -8.87 -7.33 -9.95
C GLU A 87 -8.39 -6.37 -8.84
N ASN A 88 -7.56 -6.84 -7.91
CA ASN A 88 -7.03 -6.00 -6.83
C ASN A 88 -5.80 -5.21 -7.30
N THR A 89 -5.63 -4.00 -6.78
CA THR A 89 -4.44 -3.16 -7.00
C THR A 89 -3.54 -3.25 -5.78
N LEU A 90 -2.32 -3.75 -5.96
CA LEU A 90 -1.38 -4.13 -4.90
C LEU A 90 -0.01 -3.48 -5.13
N PHE A 91 -0.02 -2.15 -5.24
CA PHE A 91 1.14 -1.34 -5.57
C PHE A 91 2.11 -1.17 -4.40
N ASP A 92 3.40 -1.23 -4.68
CA ASP A 92 4.52 -0.95 -3.78
C ASP A 92 4.42 -1.67 -2.43
N ASN A 93 3.95 -2.93 -2.48
CA ASN A 93 4.07 -3.83 -1.33
C ASN A 93 5.40 -4.58 -1.40
N ASN A 94 5.99 -4.90 -0.25
CA ASN A 94 7.20 -5.72 -0.23
C ASN A 94 6.94 -7.11 -0.84
N ILE A 95 5.76 -7.66 -0.56
CA ILE A 95 5.21 -8.87 -1.18
C ILE A 95 3.79 -8.54 -1.67
N CYS A 96 3.54 -8.72 -2.97
CA CYS A 96 2.25 -8.37 -3.55
C CYS A 96 1.10 -9.18 -2.92
N TYR A 97 1.22 -10.50 -2.98
CA TYR A 97 0.37 -11.43 -2.25
C TYR A 97 1.17 -12.67 -1.85
N SER A 98 0.72 -13.37 -0.82
CA SER A 98 1.30 -14.63 -0.34
C SER A 98 0.24 -15.57 0.20
N GLU A 99 0.50 -16.86 0.09
CA GLU A 99 -0.24 -17.92 0.76
C GLU A 99 0.76 -18.92 1.37
N ASP A 100 0.42 -19.51 2.52
CA ASP A 100 1.25 -20.55 3.16
C ASP A 100 0.99 -21.95 2.58
N GLU A 101 1.80 -22.93 2.98
CA GLU A 101 1.69 -24.32 2.47
C GLU A 101 0.39 -25.03 2.88
N ALA A 102 -0.29 -24.52 3.92
CA ALA A 102 -1.57 -25.04 4.37
C ALA A 102 -2.73 -24.55 3.49
N SER A 103 -2.60 -23.33 2.95
CA SER A 103 -3.59 -22.70 2.07
C SER A 103 -3.63 -23.35 0.69
N LYS A 104 -4.81 -23.77 0.26
CA LYS A 104 -5.03 -24.54 -0.97
C LYS A 104 -6.18 -23.98 -1.80
N GLU A 105 -6.10 -24.24 -3.09
CA GLU A 105 -7.16 -23.96 -4.06
C GLU A 105 -7.60 -22.49 -4.11
N ASN A 106 -6.72 -21.57 -3.71
CA ASN A 106 -6.92 -20.15 -3.90
C ASN A 106 -6.65 -19.75 -5.36
N THR A 107 -7.31 -18.69 -5.80
CA THR A 107 -7.13 -18.16 -7.15
C THR A 107 -6.76 -16.68 -7.11
N PHE A 108 -5.68 -16.34 -7.82
CA PHE A 108 -5.21 -14.96 -7.97
C PHE A 108 -5.27 -14.59 -9.46
N LYS A 109 -6.31 -13.87 -9.89
CA LYS A 109 -6.49 -13.52 -11.31
C LYS A 109 -6.65 -12.02 -11.50
N TYR A 110 -6.02 -11.47 -12.53
CA TYR A 110 -6.16 -10.05 -12.89
C TYR A 110 -5.79 -9.05 -11.78
N ASN A 111 -4.98 -9.46 -10.80
CA ASN A 111 -4.45 -8.54 -9.79
C ASN A 111 -3.24 -7.79 -10.37
N ILE A 112 -3.15 -6.49 -10.07
CA ILE A 112 -2.07 -5.62 -10.51
C ILE A 112 -1.01 -5.57 -9.40
N CYS A 113 0.13 -6.21 -9.64
CA CYS A 113 1.31 -6.20 -8.78
C CYS A 113 2.41 -5.35 -9.42
N VAL A 114 2.74 -4.23 -8.81
CA VAL A 114 3.85 -3.36 -9.25
C VAL A 114 4.61 -2.94 -8.01
N LYS A 115 5.93 -3.08 -8.01
CA LYS A 115 6.80 -2.55 -6.96
C LYS A 115 7.50 -1.32 -7.53
N GLU A 116 7.43 -0.20 -6.83
CA GLU A 116 8.21 0.98 -7.17
C GLU A 116 9.63 0.75 -6.66
N GLU A 117 10.51 0.24 -7.51
CA GLU A 117 11.94 0.32 -7.23
C GLU A 117 12.36 1.78 -7.48
N PRO A 118 12.98 2.47 -6.51
CA PRO A 118 13.46 3.83 -6.72
C PRO A 118 14.38 3.81 -7.94
N SER A 119 14.14 4.71 -8.89
CA SER A 119 15.01 4.76 -10.07
C SER A 119 16.42 5.14 -9.61
N ASP A 120 17.46 4.51 -10.14
CA ASP A 120 18.85 4.88 -9.83
C ASP A 120 19.14 6.37 -10.14
N ASP A 121 18.27 7.00 -10.92
CA ASP A 121 18.30 8.42 -11.26
C ASP A 121 17.52 9.32 -10.27
N ASP A 122 16.76 8.80 -9.30
CA ASP A 122 15.92 9.63 -8.41
C ASP A 122 16.77 10.56 -7.52
N TRP A 123 17.93 10.08 -7.05
CA TRP A 123 18.88 10.91 -6.30
C TRP A 123 19.64 11.87 -7.23
N ILE A 124 19.86 11.48 -8.50
CA ILE A 124 20.50 12.34 -9.52
C ILE A 124 19.55 13.49 -9.87
N ILE A 125 18.29 13.19 -10.15
CA ILE A 125 17.24 14.17 -10.47
C ILE A 125 17.05 15.12 -9.29
N SER A 126 16.90 14.59 -8.07
CA SER A 126 16.76 15.40 -6.85
C SER A 126 18.01 16.26 -6.57
N GLY A 127 19.22 15.70 -6.78
CA GLY A 127 20.49 16.41 -6.62
C GLY A 127 20.69 17.52 -7.65
N VAL A 128 20.40 17.25 -8.93
CA VAL A 128 20.49 18.23 -10.02
C VAL A 128 19.50 19.39 -9.80
N ILE A 129 18.27 19.10 -9.41
CA ILE A 129 17.28 20.13 -9.06
C ILE A 129 17.79 20.99 -7.89
N GLY A 130 18.35 20.37 -6.85
CA GLY A 130 18.94 21.10 -5.71
C GLY A 130 20.08 22.04 -6.12
N ILE A 131 20.99 21.57 -6.98
CA ILE A 131 22.11 22.37 -7.51
C ILE A 131 21.60 23.55 -8.36
N LEU A 132 20.58 23.33 -9.20
CA LEU A 132 19.98 24.40 -10.02
C LEU A 132 19.35 25.48 -9.15
N ILE A 133 18.59 25.10 -8.11
CA ILE A 133 17.99 26.06 -7.16
C ILE A 133 19.07 26.88 -6.46
N ALA A 134 20.11 26.22 -5.93
CA ALA A 134 21.23 26.90 -5.27
C ALA A 134 21.94 27.89 -6.22
N SER A 135 22.13 27.50 -7.48
CA SER A 135 22.74 28.35 -8.51
C SER A 135 21.89 29.59 -8.81
N ILE A 136 20.57 29.45 -8.92
CA ILE A 136 19.64 30.57 -9.13
C ILE A 136 19.69 31.55 -7.95
N ILE A 137 19.71 31.04 -6.71
CA ILE A 137 19.80 31.86 -5.50
C ILE A 137 21.13 32.64 -5.48
N LEU A 138 22.25 31.98 -5.77
CA LEU A 138 23.57 32.61 -5.80
C LEU A 138 23.65 33.70 -6.88
N ILE A 139 23.11 33.43 -8.07
CA ILE A 139 23.01 34.43 -9.14
C ILE A 139 22.16 35.62 -8.66
N GLY A 140 21.00 35.38 -8.06
CA GLY A 140 20.14 36.43 -7.51
C GLY A 140 20.85 37.31 -6.47
N LEU A 141 21.55 36.69 -5.51
CA LEU A 141 22.34 37.38 -4.49
C LEU A 141 23.49 38.18 -5.11
N SER A 142 24.16 37.63 -6.11
CA SER A 142 25.25 38.32 -6.82
C SER A 142 24.76 39.57 -7.56
N VAL A 143 23.57 39.50 -8.19
CA VAL A 143 22.93 40.63 -8.87
C VAL A 143 22.53 41.71 -7.87
N LEU A 144 21.88 41.32 -6.76
CA LEU A 144 21.52 42.21 -5.66
C LEU A 144 22.75 42.93 -5.10
N TYR A 145 23.82 42.19 -4.83
CA TYR A 145 25.08 42.74 -4.35
C TYR A 145 25.63 43.83 -5.29
N TRP A 146 25.66 43.57 -6.60
CA TRP A 146 26.14 44.55 -7.58
C TRP A 146 25.22 45.76 -7.72
N GLN A 147 23.89 45.59 -7.61
CA GLN A 147 22.96 46.72 -7.59
C GLN A 147 23.18 47.63 -6.38
N PHE A 148 23.36 47.06 -5.19
CA PHE A 148 23.68 47.82 -3.97
C PHE A 148 25.03 48.53 -4.10
N LYS A 149 26.09 47.83 -4.55
CA LYS A 149 27.41 48.42 -4.74
C LYS A 149 27.42 49.61 -5.71
N ARG A 150 26.59 49.58 -6.76
CA ARG A 150 26.43 50.71 -7.71
C ARG A 150 25.70 51.91 -7.11
N LYS A 151 24.77 51.70 -6.17
CA LYS A 151 24.03 52.79 -5.50
C LYS A 151 24.82 53.50 -4.39
N VAL A 152 25.89 52.89 -3.90
CA VAL A 152 26.76 53.42 -2.82
C VAL A 152 27.97 54.19 -3.38
N LYS A 153 28.07 54.32 -4.71
CA LYS A 153 28.97 55.28 -5.38
C LYS A 153 28.17 56.49 -5.83
#